data_AF-A0A9P7K6B4-F1
#
_entry.id   AF-A0A9P7K6B4-F1
#
_cell.length_a   1.000
_cell.length_b   1.000
_cell.length_c   1.000
_cell.angle_alpha   90.00
_cell.angle_beta   90.00
_cell.angle_gamma   90.00
#
_symmetry.space_group_name_H-M   'P 1'
#
loop_
_entity.id
_entity.type
_entity.pdbx_description
1 polymer ?
#
loop_
_entity_poly.entity_id
_entity_poly.type
_entity_poly.pdbx_seq_one_letter_code
_entity_poly.pdbx_strand_id
1 'polypeptide(L)'
;MSLLIDRAPNKVRPSDKSLTYALSLLTFTAVVFRAEVALLLGPLALQSILHKNITIQRAVKVVFLSGIASLALTVSVDTYFWDSKSKLWPEFAGLYFNVYQGKSADWGTSPHLAYFTTHLPKLLLSSLPLSFGGFVRDQRIRDLLFPFFVFITLISFLGHKEWRFIIYVVPVFNVAAARGARWMVSLPKNKIYGQLMALYMPLFLCINMAITYILTMASVNNYPGGHALALLHHLYPLNPPVHVHISDLAAQTGASLFFQLNAPPYPALFAEHLKQDGREWWTYNKTESLTPTALTDNQAITHLIVEPSPVWQEDEKWKIVARLDGFSKWELDAGILTAEVSELTLERLKNVVRLEKVEKLWILERDTELL
;
A
#
# COMPACT_ATOMS: atom_id res chain seq x y z
N MET A 1 -26.97 -5.71 17.55
CA MET A 1 -25.99 -5.54 16.47
C MET A 1 -24.88 -4.65 17.01
N SER A 2 -23.91 -5.33 17.62
CA SER A 2 -22.71 -4.81 18.26
C SER A 2 -21.73 -4.35 17.19
N LEU A 3 -21.25 -3.11 17.28
CA LEU A 3 -20.25 -2.59 16.36
C LEU A 3 -19.06 -2.11 17.19
N LEU A 4 -17.95 -2.83 17.01
CA LEU A 4 -16.56 -2.53 17.36
C LEU A 4 -16.17 -2.38 18.84
N ILE A 5 -17.12 -2.50 19.74
CA ILE A 5 -16.87 -2.71 21.16
C ILE A 5 -17.69 -3.92 21.55
N ASP A 6 -17.06 -4.94 22.14
CA ASP A 6 -17.77 -6.08 22.72
C ASP A 6 -18.73 -5.57 23.80
N ARG A 7 -19.96 -5.29 23.37
CA ARG A 7 -21.08 -5.00 24.25
C ARG A 7 -21.75 -6.34 24.43
N ALA A 8 -21.56 -6.95 25.60
CA ALA A 8 -22.46 -8.00 26.04
C ALA A 8 -23.91 -7.54 25.78
N PRO A 9 -24.80 -8.43 25.28
CA PRO A 9 -26.17 -8.03 24.95
C PRO A 9 -26.77 -7.30 26.16
N ASN A 10 -27.23 -6.06 25.93
CA ASN A 10 -27.77 -5.10 26.92
C ASN A 10 -26.78 -4.21 27.70
N LYS A 11 -25.47 -4.25 27.45
CA LYS A 11 -24.53 -3.28 28.06
C LYS A 11 -24.48 -1.95 27.29
N VAL A 12 -24.73 -0.86 28.01
CA VAL A 12 -24.68 0.52 27.50
C VAL A 12 -23.24 1.04 27.37
N ARG A 13 -22.29 0.44 28.11
CA ARG A 13 -20.88 0.85 28.15
C ARG A 13 -19.91 -0.26 27.71
N PRO A 14 -18.77 0.07 27.07
CA PRO A 14 -17.66 -0.86 26.88
C PRO A 14 -17.22 -1.52 28.18
N SER A 15 -16.70 -2.75 28.09
CA SER A 15 -15.95 -3.33 29.19
C SER A 15 -14.64 -2.59 29.40
N ASP A 16 -14.35 -2.22 30.65
CA ASP A 16 -13.10 -1.65 31.09
C ASP A 16 -11.86 -2.41 30.61
N LYS A 17 -11.94 -3.76 30.60
CA LYS A 17 -10.85 -4.62 30.12
C LYS A 17 -10.63 -4.45 28.63
N SER A 18 -11.69 -4.47 27.84
CA SER A 18 -11.62 -4.31 26.38
C SER A 18 -11.06 -2.94 25.99
N LEU A 19 -11.45 -1.88 26.70
CA LEU A 19 -10.91 -0.56 26.45
C LEU A 19 -9.42 -0.45 26.84
N THR A 20 -9.04 -1.06 27.97
CA THR A 20 -7.64 -1.15 28.39
C THR A 20 -6.80 -1.86 27.32
N TYR A 21 -7.27 -3.01 26.81
CA TYR A 21 -6.58 -3.71 25.73
C TYR A 21 -6.52 -2.90 24.44
N ALA A 22 -7.60 -2.23 24.05
CA ALA A 22 -7.62 -1.38 22.86
C ALA A 22 -6.58 -0.25 22.94
N LEU A 23 -6.50 0.46 24.07
CA LEU A 23 -5.51 1.51 24.28
C LEU A 23 -4.09 0.96 24.31
N SER A 24 -3.86 -0.18 24.97
CA SER A 24 -2.55 -0.85 24.98
C SER A 24 -2.09 -1.25 23.58
N LEU A 25 -2.97 -1.88 22.80
CA LEU A 25 -2.66 -2.34 21.44
C LEU A 25 -2.41 -1.17 20.50
N LEU A 26 -3.24 -0.12 20.54
CA LEU A 26 -3.02 1.08 19.73
C LEU A 26 -1.71 1.79 20.09
N THR A 27 -1.36 1.83 21.38
CA THR A 27 -0.07 2.39 21.83
C THR A 27 1.09 1.54 21.31
N PHE A 28 0.99 0.22 21.42
CA PHE A 28 2.00 -0.70 20.88
C PHE A 28 2.17 -0.51 19.38
N THR A 29 1.07 -0.46 18.61
CA THR A 29 1.12 -0.19 17.17
C THR A 29 1.76 1.16 16.87
N ALA A 30 1.44 2.20 17.62
CA ALA A 30 1.99 3.54 17.42
C ALA A 30 3.50 3.61 17.71
N VAL A 31 3.97 2.89 18.72
CA VAL A 31 5.39 2.91 19.13
C VAL A 31 6.26 2.00 18.27
N VAL A 32 5.75 0.81 17.91
CA VAL A 32 6.57 -0.23 17.26
C VAL A 32 6.42 -0.23 15.75
N PHE A 33 5.22 0.03 15.22
CA PHE A 33 4.96 -0.18 13.80
C PHE A 33 4.72 1.08 13.01
N ARG A 34 3.89 2.01 13.52
CA ARG A 34 3.40 3.16 12.77
C ARG A 34 3.00 4.34 13.65
N ALA A 35 3.89 5.32 13.72
CA ALA A 35 3.73 6.51 14.54
C ALA A 35 2.44 7.30 14.30
N GLU A 36 1.92 7.33 13.07
CA GLU A 36 0.71 8.08 12.74
C GLU A 36 -0.54 7.55 13.48
N VAL A 37 -0.52 6.29 13.94
CA VAL A 37 -1.60 5.72 14.76
C VAL A 37 -1.76 6.46 16.08
N ALA A 38 -0.74 7.16 16.57
CA ALA A 38 -0.85 8.04 17.74
C ALA A 38 -1.92 9.14 17.54
N LEU A 39 -2.06 9.66 16.31
CA LEU A 39 -3.08 10.65 15.96
C LEU A 39 -4.50 10.09 15.98
N LEU A 40 -4.67 8.76 15.91
CA LEU A 40 -5.95 8.07 16.10
C LEU A 40 -6.18 7.69 17.56
N LEU A 41 -5.13 7.26 18.27
CA LEU A 41 -5.16 6.93 19.69
C LEU A 41 -5.66 8.12 20.53
N GLY A 42 -5.17 9.33 20.25
CA GLY A 42 -5.56 10.54 20.98
C GLY A 42 -7.07 10.80 20.98
N PRO A 43 -7.71 10.96 19.81
CA PRO A 43 -9.17 11.14 19.71
C PRO A 43 -9.98 9.99 20.31
N LEU A 44 -9.56 8.74 20.15
CA LEU A 44 -10.25 7.58 20.75
C LEU A 44 -10.17 7.59 22.28
N ALA A 45 -9.00 7.89 22.84
CA ALA A 45 -8.81 8.02 24.28
C ALA A 45 -9.62 9.19 24.84
N LEU A 46 -9.57 10.36 24.18
CA LEU A 46 -10.32 11.55 24.56
C LEU A 46 -11.82 11.29 24.55
N GLN A 47 -12.36 10.72 23.47
CA GLN A 47 -13.77 10.36 23.40
C GLN A 47 -14.18 9.39 24.51
N SER A 48 -13.33 8.40 24.81
CA SER A 48 -13.58 7.42 25.87
C SER A 48 -13.60 8.05 27.26
N ILE A 49 -12.74 9.04 27.50
CA ILE A 49 -12.72 9.84 28.74
C ILE A 49 -13.97 10.71 28.84
N LEU A 50 -14.34 11.42 27.77
CA LEU A 50 -15.52 12.29 27.73
C LEU A 50 -16.83 11.51 27.97
N HIS A 51 -16.92 10.30 27.41
CA HIS A 51 -18.05 9.39 27.65
C HIS A 51 -18.01 8.70 29.03
N LYS A 52 -17.01 9.00 29.87
CA LYS A 52 -16.81 8.37 31.19
C LYS A 52 -16.71 6.84 31.12
N ASN A 53 -16.18 6.33 30.01
CA ASN A 53 -15.90 4.90 29.82
C ASN A 53 -14.58 4.49 30.49
N ILE A 54 -13.68 5.45 30.71
CA ILE A 54 -12.41 5.26 31.41
C ILE A 54 -12.02 6.55 32.13
N THR A 55 -11.37 6.42 33.29
CA THR A 55 -10.81 7.57 34.01
C THR A 55 -9.52 8.05 33.35
N ILE A 56 -9.23 9.35 33.43
CA ILE A 56 -7.99 9.94 32.89
C ILE A 56 -6.76 9.22 33.46
N GLN A 57 -6.73 9.02 34.79
CA GLN A 57 -5.64 8.33 35.47
C GLN A 57 -5.38 6.93 34.90
N ARG A 58 -6.45 6.17 34.64
CA ARG A 58 -6.31 4.83 34.07
C ARG A 58 -5.87 4.87 32.62
N ALA A 59 -6.43 5.76 31.80
CA ALA A 59 -6.02 5.92 30.40
C ALA A 59 -4.53 6.27 30.31
N VAL A 60 -4.07 7.25 31.08
CA VAL A 60 -2.65 7.65 31.16
C VAL A 60 -1.79 6.49 31.64
N LYS A 61 -2.17 5.81 32.72
CA LYS A 61 -1.41 4.66 33.24
C LYS A 61 -1.26 3.56 32.19
N VAL A 62 -2.33 3.23 31.47
CA VAL A 62 -2.33 2.20 30.44
C VAL A 62 -1.41 2.58 29.29
N VAL A 63 -1.59 3.77 28.71
CA VAL A 63 -0.77 4.26 27.59
C VAL A 63 0.71 4.41 27.99
N PHE A 64 0.99 4.87 29.22
CA PHE A 64 2.36 5.02 29.69
C PHE A 64 3.06 3.67 29.87
N LEU A 65 2.42 2.72 30.56
CA LEU A 65 3.02 1.40 30.80
C LEU A 65 3.15 0.60 29.50
N SER A 66 2.15 0.61 28.63
CA SER A 66 2.25 -0.03 27.31
C SER A 66 3.30 0.65 26.44
N GLY A 67 3.41 1.98 26.48
CA GLY A 67 4.40 2.75 25.75
C GLY A 67 5.83 2.40 26.15
N ILE A 68 6.13 2.33 27.45
CA ILE A 68 7.47 1.94 27.94
C ILE A 68 7.79 0.50 27.54
N ALA A 69 6.85 -0.43 27.72
CA ALA A 69 7.06 -1.83 27.35
C ALA A 69 7.31 -1.99 25.84
N SER A 70 6.54 -1.26 25.03
CA SER A 70 6.66 -1.26 23.57
C SER A 70 7.99 -0.64 23.12
N LEU A 71 8.39 0.48 23.75
CA LEU A 71 9.64 1.17 23.48
C LEU A 71 10.85 0.29 23.81
N ALA A 72 10.83 -0.38 24.97
CA ALA A 72 11.87 -1.31 25.36
C ALA A 72 11.98 -2.47 24.36
N LEU A 73 10.84 -2.98 23.87
CA LEU A 73 10.80 -4.04 22.87
C LEU A 73 11.40 -3.60 21.53
N THR A 74 10.88 -2.53 20.91
CA THR A 74 11.38 -2.06 19.59
C THR A 74 12.85 -1.68 19.69
N VAL A 75 13.27 -0.95 20.74
CA VAL A 75 14.69 -0.60 20.89
C VAL A 75 15.58 -1.84 21.02
N SER A 76 15.16 -2.87 21.75
CA SER A 76 15.98 -4.08 21.92
C SER A 76 16.03 -4.92 20.64
N VAL A 77 14.88 -5.14 20.01
CA VAL A 77 14.74 -5.97 18.81
C VAL A 77 15.37 -5.29 17.61
N ASP A 78 15.01 -4.03 17.34
CA ASP A 78 15.45 -3.33 16.14
C ASP A 78 16.94 -2.97 16.21
N THR A 79 17.48 -2.60 17.39
CA THR A 79 18.93 -2.37 17.51
C THR A 79 19.72 -3.63 17.16
N TYR A 80 19.24 -4.81 17.57
CA TYR A 80 19.86 -6.10 17.26
C TYR A 80 19.78 -6.44 15.76
N PHE A 81 18.58 -6.38 15.17
CA PHE A 81 18.39 -6.79 13.78
C PHE A 81 18.97 -5.80 12.76
N TRP A 82 19.02 -4.51 13.09
CA TRP A 82 19.62 -3.49 12.23
C TRP A 82 21.13 -3.36 12.39
N ASP A 83 21.76 -4.17 13.26
CA ASP A 83 23.18 -4.08 13.62
C ASP A 83 23.61 -2.62 13.93
N SER A 84 22.72 -1.90 14.62
CA SER A 84 22.91 -0.48 14.87
C SER A 84 23.88 -0.29 16.03
N LYS A 85 24.93 0.52 15.82
CA LYS A 85 25.91 0.87 16.86
C LYS A 85 25.30 1.59 18.08
N SER A 86 24.11 2.17 17.91
CA SER A 86 23.38 2.90 18.95
C SER A 86 21.94 2.42 19.05
N LYS A 87 21.33 2.62 20.23
CA LYS A 87 19.91 2.32 20.47
C LYS A 87 19.04 2.93 19.37
N LEU A 88 18.36 2.08 18.60
CA LEU A 88 17.53 2.45 17.47
C LEU A 88 16.05 2.36 17.86
N TRP A 89 15.32 3.45 17.70
CA TRP A 89 13.86 3.43 17.65
C TRP A 89 13.43 3.83 16.24
N PRO A 90 13.04 2.87 15.37
CA PRO A 90 12.79 3.13 13.96
C PRO A 90 11.74 4.21 13.72
N GLU A 91 10.61 4.14 14.42
CA GLU A 91 9.53 5.12 14.26
C GLU A 91 9.95 6.54 14.65
N PHE A 92 10.78 6.69 15.69
CA PHE A 92 11.31 8.00 16.04
C PHE A 92 12.29 8.53 15.00
N ALA A 93 13.17 7.68 14.48
CA ALA A 93 14.08 8.07 13.40
C ALA A 93 13.30 8.50 12.14
N GLY A 94 12.25 7.75 11.79
CA GLY A 94 11.34 8.07 10.68
C GLY A 94 10.59 9.38 10.89
N LEU A 95 10.01 9.61 12.08
CA LEU A 95 9.36 10.88 12.43
C LEU A 95 10.35 12.05 12.38
N TYR A 96 11.55 11.88 12.94
CA TYR A 96 12.57 12.92 12.95
C TYR A 96 12.99 13.30 11.53
N PHE A 97 13.24 12.33 10.67
CA PHE A 97 13.62 12.57 9.28
C PHE A 97 12.46 13.18 8.46
N ASN A 98 11.27 12.59 8.52
CA ASN A 98 10.18 12.97 7.63
C ASN A 98 9.42 14.22 8.08
N VAL A 99 9.17 14.36 9.38
CA VAL A 99 8.34 15.43 9.95
C VAL A 99 9.21 16.57 10.45
N TYR A 100 10.23 16.29 11.28
CA TYR A 100 11.05 17.35 11.86
C TYR A 100 12.02 17.97 10.84
N GLN A 101 12.72 17.18 10.03
CA GLN A 101 13.58 17.71 8.96
C GLN A 101 12.82 18.07 7.68
N GLY A 102 11.52 17.78 7.59
CA GLY A 102 10.68 18.15 6.45
C GLY A 102 10.91 17.33 5.18
N LYS A 103 11.67 16.23 5.24
CA LYS A 103 12.01 15.39 4.07
C LYS A 103 10.83 14.64 3.46
N SER A 104 9.69 14.60 4.17
CA SER A 104 8.45 14.08 3.59
C SER A 104 8.01 14.85 2.33
N ALA A 105 8.34 16.13 2.21
CA ALA A 105 7.98 16.95 1.05
C ALA A 105 8.67 16.50 -0.26
N ASP A 106 9.85 15.88 -0.16
CA ASP A 106 10.62 15.37 -1.31
C ASP A 106 9.86 14.25 -2.06
N TRP A 107 8.93 13.58 -1.38
CA TRP A 107 8.04 12.56 -1.94
C TRP A 107 6.75 13.15 -2.54
N GLY A 108 6.69 14.48 -2.71
CA GLY A 108 5.55 15.21 -3.23
C GLY A 108 4.55 15.64 -2.17
N THR A 109 3.89 16.77 -2.41
CA THR A 109 2.88 17.34 -1.50
C THR A 109 1.51 17.39 -2.16
N SER A 110 0.46 17.28 -1.35
CA SER A 110 -0.92 17.41 -1.83
C SER A 110 -1.73 18.35 -0.93
N PRO A 111 -2.82 18.96 -1.47
CA PRO A 111 -3.66 19.88 -0.71
C PRO A 111 -4.17 19.28 0.60
N HIS A 112 -4.48 20.13 1.59
CA HIS A 112 -4.98 19.67 2.90
C HIS A 112 -6.21 18.77 2.78
N LEU A 113 -7.14 19.07 1.86
CA LEU A 113 -8.36 18.29 1.66
C LEU A 113 -8.18 17.03 0.80
N ALA A 114 -6.96 16.67 0.38
CA ALA A 114 -6.72 15.51 -0.48
C ALA A 114 -7.19 14.19 0.15
N TYR A 115 -7.12 14.05 1.49
CA TYR A 115 -7.67 12.87 2.15
C TYR A 115 -9.18 12.73 1.96
N PHE A 116 -9.92 13.85 2.03
CA PHE A 116 -11.36 13.86 1.86
C PHE A 116 -11.81 13.75 0.40
N THR A 117 -11.07 14.36 -0.51
CA THR A 117 -11.46 14.50 -1.93
C THR A 117 -10.90 13.40 -2.82
N THR A 118 -9.74 12.84 -2.51
CA THR A 118 -9.06 11.85 -3.36
C THR A 118 -8.93 10.50 -2.66
N HIS A 119 -8.35 10.46 -1.44
CA HIS A 119 -8.03 9.19 -0.80
C HIS A 119 -9.27 8.45 -0.26
N LEU A 120 -10.17 9.13 0.45
CA LEU A 120 -11.39 8.51 0.99
C LEU A 120 -12.30 7.94 -0.12
N PRO A 121 -12.61 8.68 -1.20
CA PRO A 121 -13.39 8.12 -2.31
C PRO A 121 -12.72 6.90 -2.94
N LYS A 122 -11.40 6.95 -3.14
CA LYS A 122 -10.64 5.81 -3.69
C LYS A 122 -10.65 4.59 -2.78
N LEU A 123 -10.54 4.78 -1.46
CA LEU A 123 -10.51 3.69 -0.49
C LEU A 123 -11.88 3.06 -0.24
N LEU A 124 -12.93 3.87 -0.26
CA LEU A 124 -14.26 3.44 0.18
C LEU A 124 -15.20 3.14 -0.99
N LEU A 125 -14.96 3.66 -2.19
CA LEU A 125 -15.81 3.44 -3.37
C LEU A 125 -17.31 3.65 -3.00
N SER A 126 -18.16 2.64 -3.24
CA SER A 126 -19.58 2.71 -2.88
C SER A 126 -19.85 2.72 -1.36
N SER A 127 -18.90 2.29 -0.53
CA SER A 127 -19.02 2.38 0.92
C SER A 127 -19.02 3.84 1.39
N LEU A 128 -18.44 4.78 0.64
CA LEU A 128 -18.46 6.21 1.01
C LEU A 128 -19.89 6.76 1.05
N PRO A 129 -20.69 6.74 -0.04
CA PRO A 129 -22.07 7.25 0.00
C PRO A 129 -22.96 6.45 0.96
N LEU A 130 -22.74 5.13 1.09
CA LEU A 130 -23.46 4.31 2.06
C LEU A 130 -23.13 4.71 3.51
N SER A 131 -21.86 5.01 3.81
CA SER A 131 -21.42 5.45 5.13
C SER A 131 -22.04 6.80 5.51
N PHE A 132 -22.20 7.70 4.54
CA PHE A 132 -22.92 8.95 4.72
C PHE A 132 -24.41 8.71 5.05
N GLY A 133 -25.06 7.76 4.36
CA GLY A 133 -26.41 7.32 4.70
C GLY A 133 -26.53 6.82 6.15
N GLY A 134 -25.54 6.04 6.61
CA GLY A 134 -25.44 5.59 8.00
C GLY A 134 -25.24 6.75 8.99
N PHE A 135 -24.36 7.69 8.66
CA PHE A 135 -24.06 8.88 9.47
C PHE A 135 -25.30 9.77 9.68
N VAL A 136 -26.06 10.05 8.62
CA VAL A 136 -27.25 10.90 8.69
C VAL A 136 -28.38 10.25 9.51
N ARG A 137 -28.49 8.91 9.46
CA ARG A 137 -29.64 8.18 10.04
C ARG A 137 -29.42 7.66 11.45
N ASP A 138 -28.19 7.43 11.87
CA ASP A 138 -27.90 6.76 13.15
C ASP A 138 -26.91 7.58 13.99
N GLN A 139 -27.37 8.13 15.13
CA GLN A 139 -26.49 8.85 16.08
C GLN A 139 -25.31 7.99 16.53
N ARG A 140 -25.50 6.67 16.68
CA ARG A 140 -24.44 5.77 17.13
C ARG A 140 -23.30 5.68 16.11
N ILE A 141 -23.62 5.85 14.82
CA ILE A 141 -22.63 5.89 13.74
C ILE A 141 -21.88 7.21 13.75
N ARG A 142 -22.55 8.34 14.06
CA ARG A 142 -21.88 9.64 14.23
C ARG A 142 -20.88 9.59 15.38
N ASP A 143 -21.30 9.05 16.52
CA ASP A 143 -20.41 8.86 17.67
C ASP A 143 -19.24 7.95 17.31
N LEU A 144 -19.48 6.86 16.57
CA LEU A 144 -18.43 5.94 16.14
C LEU A 144 -17.41 6.57 15.18
N LEU A 145 -17.87 7.38 14.21
CA LEU A 145 -17.01 7.98 13.18
C LEU A 145 -16.25 9.21 13.66
N PHE A 146 -16.74 9.90 14.71
CA PHE A 146 -16.14 11.12 15.25
C PHE A 146 -14.61 11.05 15.43
N PRO A 147 -14.03 10.07 16.17
CA PRO A 147 -12.58 10.01 16.36
C PRO A 147 -11.80 9.80 15.05
N PHE A 148 -12.40 9.12 14.06
CA PHE A 148 -11.79 8.90 12.75
C PHE A 148 -11.81 10.17 11.89
N PHE A 149 -12.87 10.97 11.96
CA PHE A 149 -12.90 12.30 11.32
C PHE A 149 -11.85 13.23 11.92
N VAL A 150 -11.72 13.25 13.25
CA VAL A 150 -10.67 14.04 13.92
C VAL A 150 -9.29 13.56 13.48
N PHE A 151 -9.04 12.24 13.47
CA PHE A 151 -7.80 11.66 12.98
C PHE A 151 -7.46 12.09 11.54
N ILE A 152 -8.39 11.95 10.60
CA ILE A 152 -8.19 12.35 9.20
C ILE A 152 -7.90 13.85 9.11
N THR A 153 -8.58 14.68 9.93
CA THR A 153 -8.35 16.13 9.96
C THR A 153 -6.96 16.46 10.49
N LEU A 154 -6.51 15.81 11.57
CA LEU A 154 -5.18 16.03 12.13
C LEU A 154 -4.07 15.62 11.16
N ILE A 155 -4.19 14.46 10.53
CA ILE A 155 -3.16 13.99 9.59
C ILE A 155 -3.19 14.73 8.25
N SER A 156 -4.28 15.44 7.92
CA SER A 156 -4.37 16.30 6.73
C SER A 156 -3.42 17.50 6.73
N PHE A 157 -2.87 17.85 7.90
CA PHE A 157 -1.84 18.88 8.01
C PHE A 157 -0.45 18.40 7.57
N LEU A 158 -0.24 17.10 7.37
CA LEU A 158 0.99 16.58 6.77
C LEU A 158 1.06 16.95 5.28
N GLY A 159 2.19 17.49 4.83
CA GLY A 159 2.38 17.91 3.44
C GLY A 159 2.28 16.74 2.47
N HIS A 160 3.07 15.70 2.73
CA HIS A 160 2.98 14.42 2.03
C HIS A 160 1.79 13.60 2.52
N LYS A 161 1.05 13.01 1.60
CA LYS A 161 -0.15 12.23 1.94
C LYS A 161 -0.17 10.95 1.15
N GLU A 162 -0.46 9.87 1.86
CA GLU A 162 -0.57 8.55 1.28
C GLU A 162 -1.80 7.85 1.84
N TRP A 163 -2.49 7.10 0.99
CA TRP A 163 -3.70 6.38 1.40
C TRP A 163 -3.42 5.40 2.56
N ARG A 164 -2.19 4.88 2.68
CA ARG A 164 -1.79 3.94 3.73
C ARG A 164 -1.79 4.56 5.13
N PHE A 165 -1.61 5.87 5.26
CA PHE A 165 -1.64 6.55 6.55
C PHE A 165 -3.05 6.61 7.13
N ILE A 166 -4.09 6.57 6.30
CA ILE A 166 -5.50 6.61 6.75
C ILE A 166 -6.24 5.29 6.59
N ILE A 167 -5.56 4.20 6.21
CA ILE A 167 -6.21 2.91 5.92
C ILE A 167 -7.05 2.37 7.10
N TYR A 168 -6.69 2.76 8.33
CA TYR A 168 -7.37 2.37 9.57
C TYR A 168 -8.83 2.80 9.65
N VAL A 169 -9.25 3.78 8.85
CA VAL A 169 -10.63 4.26 8.83
C VAL A 169 -11.54 3.28 8.09
N VAL A 170 -11.01 2.48 7.15
CA VAL A 170 -11.78 1.65 6.23
C VAL A 170 -12.75 0.70 6.96
N PRO A 171 -12.34 -0.08 7.99
CA PRO A 171 -13.26 -0.95 8.69
C PRO A 171 -14.44 -0.19 9.32
N VAL A 172 -14.20 0.98 9.90
CA VAL A 172 -15.24 1.74 10.62
C VAL A 172 -16.19 2.46 9.66
N PHE A 173 -15.68 2.94 8.53
CA PHE A 173 -16.52 3.45 7.45
C PHE A 173 -17.37 2.34 6.81
N ASN A 174 -16.85 1.11 6.68
CA ASN A 174 -17.64 -0.03 6.22
C ASN A 174 -18.75 -0.43 7.21
N VAL A 175 -18.51 -0.27 8.50
CA VAL A 175 -19.54 -0.41 9.53
C VAL A 175 -20.66 0.62 9.35
N ALA A 176 -20.31 1.89 9.13
CA ALA A 176 -21.27 2.94 8.82
C ALA A 176 -22.02 2.64 7.52
N ALA A 177 -21.32 2.16 6.49
CA ALA A 177 -21.88 1.76 5.21
C ALA A 177 -22.89 0.62 5.35
N ALA A 178 -22.57 -0.42 6.13
CA ALA A 178 -23.48 -1.52 6.43
C ALA A 178 -24.75 -1.01 7.10
N ARG A 179 -24.64 0.02 7.96
CA ARG A 179 -25.82 0.60 8.61
C ARG A 179 -26.69 1.40 7.64
N GLY A 180 -26.08 2.15 6.73
CA GLY A 180 -26.76 2.83 5.62
C GLY A 180 -27.44 1.85 4.65
N ALA A 181 -26.74 0.79 4.26
CA ALA A 181 -27.27 -0.28 3.41
C ALA A 181 -28.46 -0.99 4.05
N ARG A 182 -28.37 -1.32 5.36
CA ARG A 182 -29.50 -1.89 6.10
C ARG A 182 -30.72 -0.98 6.07
N TRP A 183 -30.52 0.33 6.24
CA TRP A 183 -31.62 1.29 6.14
C TRP A 183 -32.24 1.29 4.73
N MET A 184 -31.42 1.39 3.68
CA MET A 184 -31.89 1.36 2.28
C MET A 184 -32.74 0.13 1.98
N VAL A 185 -32.26 -1.06 2.34
CA VAL A 185 -32.95 -2.32 2.06
C VAL A 185 -34.18 -2.51 2.96
N SER A 186 -34.25 -1.85 4.12
CA SER A 186 -35.40 -1.97 5.04
C SER A 186 -36.63 -1.14 4.63
N LEU A 187 -36.52 -0.26 3.64
CA LEU A 187 -37.63 0.59 3.20
C LEU A 187 -38.80 -0.25 2.63
N PRO A 188 -40.05 0.20 2.77
CA PRO A 188 -41.19 -0.51 2.21
C PRO A 188 -41.18 -0.43 0.68
N LYS A 189 -41.41 -1.56 0.00
CA LYS A 189 -41.31 -1.72 -1.47
C LYS A 189 -42.63 -1.46 -2.20
N ASN A 190 -43.62 -0.90 -1.49
CA ASN A 190 -44.89 -0.47 -2.05
C ASN A 190 -44.75 0.83 -2.87
N LYS A 191 -43.70 1.61 -2.64
CA LYS A 191 -43.39 2.82 -3.41
C LYS A 191 -42.17 2.58 -4.29
N ILE A 192 -42.16 3.22 -5.47
CA ILE A 192 -41.03 3.22 -6.42
C ILE A 192 -39.71 3.54 -5.70
N TYR A 193 -39.72 4.53 -4.81
CA TYR A 193 -38.54 4.89 -4.01
C TYR A 193 -37.95 3.70 -3.24
N GLY A 194 -38.76 2.90 -2.56
CA GLY A 194 -38.27 1.73 -1.80
C GLY A 194 -37.80 0.59 -2.71
N GLN A 195 -38.41 0.44 -3.89
CA GLN A 195 -37.95 -0.51 -4.91
C GLN A 195 -36.58 -0.10 -5.48
N LEU A 196 -36.39 1.18 -5.81
CA LEU A 196 -35.12 1.73 -6.28
C LEU A 196 -34.02 1.58 -5.22
N MET A 197 -34.29 1.89 -3.95
CA MET A 197 -33.31 1.72 -2.87
C MET A 197 -32.89 0.26 -2.66
N ALA A 198 -33.81 -0.69 -2.84
CA ALA A 198 -33.50 -2.11 -2.80
C ALA A 198 -32.65 -2.56 -4.01
N LEU A 199 -32.86 -1.95 -5.19
CA LEU A 199 -32.08 -2.20 -6.40
C LEU A 199 -30.68 -1.57 -6.36
N TYR A 200 -30.51 -0.41 -5.74
CA TYR A 200 -29.21 0.26 -5.66
C TYR A 200 -28.17 -0.51 -4.84
N MET A 201 -28.61 -1.30 -3.86
CA MET A 201 -27.68 -2.09 -3.02
C MET A 201 -26.89 -3.14 -3.83
N PRO A 202 -27.54 -4.07 -4.59
CA PRO A 202 -26.80 -4.98 -5.45
C PRO A 202 -26.05 -4.23 -6.56
N LEU A 203 -26.56 -3.11 -7.07
CA LEU A 203 -25.84 -2.28 -8.04
C LEU A 203 -24.51 -1.76 -7.48
N PHE A 204 -24.49 -1.25 -6.25
CA PHE A 204 -23.25 -0.81 -5.59
C PHE A 204 -22.24 -1.93 -5.41
N LEU A 205 -22.71 -3.15 -5.13
CA LEU A 205 -21.83 -4.32 -5.06
C LEU A 205 -21.23 -4.65 -6.43
N CYS A 206 -22.04 -4.66 -7.49
CA CYS A 206 -21.57 -4.88 -8.86
C CYS A 206 -20.57 -3.79 -9.29
N ILE A 207 -20.82 -2.52 -8.97
CA ILE A 207 -19.91 -1.41 -9.26
C ILE A 207 -18.58 -1.59 -8.52
N ASN A 208 -18.60 -1.94 -7.23
CA ASN A 208 -17.36 -2.21 -6.49
C ASN A 208 -16.58 -3.38 -7.10
N MET A 209 -17.26 -4.46 -7.49
CA MET A 209 -16.61 -5.60 -8.16
C MET A 209 -15.96 -5.18 -9.48
N ALA A 210 -16.67 -4.39 -10.30
CA ALA A 210 -16.15 -3.89 -11.58
C ALA A 210 -14.94 -2.96 -11.37
N ILE A 211 -15.03 -1.99 -10.45
CA ILE A 211 -13.92 -1.09 -10.12
C ILE A 211 -12.73 -1.88 -9.55
N THR A 212 -12.99 -2.85 -8.66
CA THR A 212 -11.94 -3.70 -8.10
C THR A 212 -11.25 -4.52 -9.18
N TYR A 213 -12.00 -5.06 -10.14
CA TYR A 213 -11.44 -5.77 -11.29
C TYR A 213 -10.52 -4.85 -12.11
N ILE A 214 -10.99 -3.65 -12.46
CA ILE A 214 -10.19 -2.64 -13.19
C ILE A 214 -8.92 -2.30 -12.39
N LEU A 215 -9.02 -1.95 -11.11
CA LEU A 215 -7.86 -1.62 -10.28
C LEU A 215 -6.90 -2.81 -10.11
N THR A 216 -7.41 -4.04 -10.04
CA THR A 216 -6.59 -5.26 -10.01
C THR A 216 -5.82 -5.43 -11.31
N MET A 217 -6.45 -5.18 -12.46
CA MET A 217 -5.78 -5.22 -13.76
C MET A 217 -4.64 -4.20 -13.83
N ALA A 218 -4.86 -2.97 -13.35
CA ALA A 218 -3.78 -1.97 -13.24
C ALA A 218 -2.66 -2.46 -12.32
N SER A 219 -3.03 -3.00 -11.15
CA SER A 219 -2.07 -3.51 -10.16
C SER A 219 -1.18 -4.61 -10.71
N VAL A 220 -1.75 -5.62 -11.39
CA VAL A 220 -0.99 -6.75 -11.97
C VAL A 220 0.03 -6.26 -13.00
N ASN A 221 -0.34 -5.27 -13.81
CA ASN A 221 0.54 -4.73 -14.85
C ASN A 221 1.55 -3.69 -14.31
N ASN A 222 1.53 -3.37 -13.02
CA ASN A 222 2.44 -2.41 -12.39
C ASN A 222 3.70 -3.06 -11.79
N TYR A 223 3.97 -4.33 -12.10
CA TYR A 223 5.14 -5.08 -11.62
C TYR A 223 6.08 -5.59 -12.73
N PRO A 224 6.54 -4.73 -13.67
CA PRO A 224 7.46 -5.14 -14.74
C PRO A 224 8.79 -5.69 -14.23
N GLY A 225 9.32 -5.25 -13.08
CA GLY A 225 10.58 -5.76 -12.53
C GLY A 225 10.54 -7.24 -12.13
N GLY A 226 9.41 -7.70 -11.61
CA GLY A 226 9.19 -9.13 -11.35
C GLY A 226 9.15 -9.96 -12.64
N HIS A 227 8.46 -9.45 -13.66
CA HIS A 227 8.46 -10.07 -15.00
C HIS A 227 9.85 -10.05 -15.65
N ALA A 228 10.65 -9.00 -15.44
CA ALA A 228 11.99 -8.89 -16.00
C ALA A 228 12.91 -9.98 -15.45
N LEU A 229 12.89 -10.23 -14.14
CA LEU A 229 13.66 -11.33 -13.55
C LEU A 229 13.16 -12.69 -14.03
N ALA A 230 11.84 -12.92 -14.04
CA ALA A 230 11.28 -14.18 -14.52
C ALA A 230 11.66 -14.47 -15.99
N LEU A 231 11.64 -13.44 -16.84
CA LEU A 231 12.06 -13.53 -18.23
C LEU A 231 13.57 -13.79 -18.33
N LEU A 232 14.40 -13.11 -17.54
CA LEU A 232 15.84 -13.33 -17.50
C LEU A 232 16.19 -14.78 -17.14
N HIS A 233 15.52 -15.38 -16.13
CA HIS A 233 15.72 -16.79 -15.78
C HIS A 233 15.26 -17.76 -16.88
N HIS A 234 14.27 -17.37 -17.67
CA HIS A 234 13.81 -18.17 -18.80
C HIS A 234 14.77 -18.09 -20.00
N LEU A 235 15.38 -16.92 -20.21
CA LEU A 235 16.27 -16.67 -21.35
C LEU A 235 17.66 -17.29 -21.18
N TYR A 236 18.19 -17.29 -19.95
CA TYR A 236 19.58 -17.70 -19.70
C TYR A 236 19.66 -18.98 -18.87
N PRO A 237 20.49 -19.95 -19.29
CA PRO A 237 20.76 -21.14 -18.50
C PRO A 237 21.52 -20.79 -17.21
N LEU A 238 21.60 -21.74 -16.27
CA LEU A 238 22.33 -21.52 -15.02
C LEU A 238 23.83 -21.25 -15.22
N ASN A 239 24.43 -21.88 -16.24
CA ASN A 239 25.85 -21.78 -16.56
C ASN A 239 26.03 -21.22 -17.98
N PRO A 240 26.90 -20.21 -18.19
CA PRO A 240 27.72 -19.53 -17.18
C PRO A 240 26.89 -18.68 -16.19
N PRO A 241 27.39 -18.40 -14.97
CA PRO A 241 26.63 -17.64 -13.99
C PRO A 241 26.42 -16.19 -14.46
N VAL A 242 25.20 -15.70 -14.24
CA VAL A 242 24.84 -14.33 -14.59
C VAL A 242 25.07 -13.40 -13.40
N HIS A 243 25.72 -12.27 -13.65
CA HIS A 243 25.75 -11.13 -12.75
C HIS A 243 24.82 -10.06 -13.30
N VAL A 244 23.65 -9.95 -12.69
CA VAL A 244 22.62 -8.99 -13.10
C VAL A 244 22.58 -7.81 -12.14
N HIS A 245 22.66 -6.60 -12.69
CA HIS A 245 22.31 -5.38 -11.95
C HIS A 245 20.81 -5.09 -12.08
N ILE A 246 20.17 -4.81 -10.95
CA ILE A 246 18.75 -4.49 -10.85
C ILE A 246 18.62 -3.03 -10.44
N SER A 247 18.09 -2.21 -11.34
CA SER A 247 17.80 -0.79 -11.09
C SER A 247 16.75 -0.58 -9.99
N ASP A 248 16.69 0.64 -9.46
CA ASP A 248 15.72 1.03 -8.43
C ASP A 248 14.27 0.80 -8.89
N LEU A 249 13.90 1.25 -10.10
CA LEU A 249 12.56 1.00 -10.64
C LEU A 249 12.25 -0.51 -10.75
N ALA A 250 13.21 -1.33 -11.19
CA ALA A 250 13.02 -2.78 -11.25
C ALA A 250 12.81 -3.38 -9.84
N ALA A 251 13.59 -2.94 -8.85
CA ALA A 251 13.43 -3.36 -7.46
C ALA A 251 12.05 -2.97 -6.89
N GLN A 252 11.61 -1.73 -7.12
CA GLN A 252 10.31 -1.20 -6.68
C GLN A 252 9.12 -1.88 -7.37
N THR A 253 9.32 -2.39 -8.60
CA THR A 253 8.28 -3.04 -9.41
C THR A 253 8.36 -4.57 -9.39
N GLY A 254 8.88 -5.16 -8.31
CA GLY A 254 8.70 -6.58 -8.02
C GLY A 254 9.94 -7.47 -8.17
N ALA A 255 11.11 -6.91 -8.50
CA ALA A 255 12.38 -7.64 -8.48
C ALA A 255 12.83 -7.94 -7.02
N SER A 256 12.13 -8.87 -6.37
CA SER A 256 12.31 -9.22 -4.95
C SER A 256 13.25 -10.40 -4.73
N LEU A 257 13.59 -10.67 -3.46
CA LEU A 257 14.43 -11.80 -3.07
C LEU A 257 13.83 -13.15 -3.50
N PHE A 258 12.49 -13.28 -3.56
CA PHE A 258 11.81 -14.49 -4.00
C PHE A 258 12.08 -14.86 -5.47
N PHE A 259 12.54 -13.89 -6.28
CA PHE A 259 12.94 -14.13 -7.67
C PHE A 259 14.43 -14.44 -7.81
N GLN A 260 15.21 -14.51 -6.73
CA GLN A 260 16.63 -14.87 -6.80
C GLN A 260 16.81 -16.40 -6.85
N LEU A 261 16.26 -17.03 -7.88
CA LEU A 261 16.14 -18.49 -8.01
C LEU A 261 17.49 -19.21 -8.12
N ASN A 262 18.51 -18.52 -8.61
CA ASN A 262 19.85 -19.08 -8.89
C ASN A 262 20.90 -18.61 -7.86
N ALA A 263 20.46 -18.18 -6.67
CA ALA A 263 21.31 -17.82 -5.54
C ALA A 263 20.78 -18.44 -4.23
N PRO A 264 21.64 -18.72 -3.24
CA PRO A 264 21.22 -19.34 -1.98
C PRO A 264 20.28 -18.42 -1.17
N PRO A 265 19.19 -18.95 -0.60
CA PRO A 265 18.22 -18.15 0.15
C PRO A 265 18.59 -17.85 1.62
N TYR A 266 19.81 -18.17 2.08
CA TYR A 266 20.19 -18.11 3.50
C TYR A 266 21.47 -17.29 3.76
N PRO A 267 21.63 -16.76 4.99
CA PRO A 267 22.86 -16.10 5.41
C PRO A 267 24.09 -17.00 5.21
N ALA A 268 25.23 -16.37 4.92
CA ALA A 268 26.47 -17.02 4.49
C ALA A 268 26.95 -18.19 5.39
N LEU A 269 26.59 -18.18 6.68
CA LEU A 269 26.87 -19.25 7.64
C LEU A 269 26.31 -20.63 7.22
N PHE A 270 25.21 -20.68 6.47
CA PHE A 270 24.62 -21.92 5.97
C PHE A 270 25.03 -22.23 4.52
N ALA A 271 25.75 -21.32 3.86
CA ALA A 271 26.10 -21.41 2.44
C ALA A 271 27.29 -22.33 2.15
N GLU A 272 28.19 -22.53 3.11
CA GLU A 272 29.38 -23.38 2.92
C GLU A 272 29.04 -24.85 2.62
N HIS A 273 27.96 -25.39 3.19
CA HIS A 273 27.53 -26.77 2.94
C HIS A 273 26.90 -26.95 1.54
N LEU A 274 26.46 -25.88 0.88
CA LEU A 274 25.74 -25.92 -0.40
C LEU A 274 26.62 -25.55 -1.60
N LYS A 275 27.82 -25.02 -1.36
CA LYS A 275 28.87 -24.90 -2.39
C LYS A 275 29.48 -26.25 -2.81
N GLN A 276 29.16 -27.34 -2.11
CA GLN A 276 29.66 -28.69 -2.43
C GLN A 276 29.19 -29.20 -3.80
N ASP A 277 28.15 -28.60 -4.40
CA ASP A 277 27.61 -28.99 -5.71
C ASP A 277 28.43 -28.46 -6.91
N GLY A 278 29.50 -27.69 -6.70
CA GLY A 278 30.37 -27.17 -7.77
C GLY A 278 29.68 -26.17 -8.73
N ARG A 279 28.47 -25.70 -8.41
CA ARG A 279 27.72 -24.72 -9.21
C ARG A 279 28.11 -23.31 -8.82
N GLU A 280 28.40 -22.47 -9.82
CA GLU A 280 28.53 -21.03 -9.62
C GLU A 280 27.13 -20.39 -9.53
N TRP A 281 26.97 -19.47 -8.58
CA TRP A 281 25.69 -18.82 -8.33
C TRP A 281 25.57 -17.52 -9.11
N TRP A 282 24.34 -17.16 -9.44
CA TRP A 282 24.06 -15.85 -10.00
C TRP A 282 24.29 -14.76 -8.95
N THR A 283 24.72 -13.60 -9.41
CA THR A 283 24.87 -12.41 -8.57
C THR A 283 23.77 -11.41 -8.90
N TYR A 284 22.92 -11.11 -7.92
CA TYR A 284 21.84 -10.14 -8.05
C TYR A 284 22.23 -8.83 -7.36
N ASN A 285 22.77 -7.89 -8.12
CA ASN A 285 23.33 -6.65 -7.61
C ASN A 285 22.28 -5.53 -7.58
N LYS A 286 22.00 -4.99 -6.40
CA LYS A 286 21.05 -3.89 -6.17
C LYS A 286 21.74 -2.61 -5.69
N THR A 287 23.02 -2.44 -6.00
CA THR A 287 23.78 -1.26 -5.57
C THR A 287 23.13 0.01 -6.15
N GLU A 288 22.65 0.87 -5.26
CA GLU A 288 21.96 2.10 -5.65
C GLU A 288 22.95 3.16 -6.17
N SER A 289 22.42 4.17 -6.87
CA SER A 289 23.19 5.35 -7.31
C SER A 289 24.37 5.09 -8.26
N LEU A 290 24.34 3.99 -9.02
CA LEU A 290 25.33 3.72 -10.07
C LEU A 290 24.99 4.46 -11.37
N THR A 291 25.99 5.12 -11.97
CA THR A 291 25.85 5.74 -13.29
C THR A 291 25.95 4.70 -14.40
N PRO A 292 25.40 4.95 -15.60
CA PRO A 292 25.57 4.07 -16.75
C PRO A 292 27.03 3.74 -17.07
N THR A 293 27.93 4.71 -16.88
CA THR A 293 29.38 4.52 -17.03
C THR A 293 29.93 3.53 -15.99
N ALA A 294 29.58 3.70 -14.71
CA ALA A 294 30.02 2.79 -13.65
C ALA A 294 29.52 1.34 -13.85
N LEU A 295 28.31 1.17 -14.37
CA LEU A 295 27.76 -0.13 -14.74
C LEU A 295 28.51 -0.76 -15.91
N THR A 296 28.88 0.05 -16.90
CA THR A 296 29.59 -0.39 -18.11
C THR A 296 31.05 -0.72 -17.82
N ASP A 297 31.72 0.08 -16.98
CA ASP A 297 33.12 -0.10 -16.58
C ASP A 297 33.31 -1.37 -15.73
N ASN A 298 32.29 -1.77 -14.98
CA ASN A 298 32.33 -3.01 -14.21
C ASN A 298 32.13 -4.24 -15.12
N GLN A 299 33.24 -4.78 -15.62
CA GLN A 299 33.27 -5.97 -16.47
C GLN A 299 32.65 -7.22 -15.83
N ALA A 300 32.53 -7.27 -14.49
CA ALA A 300 31.89 -8.39 -13.83
C ALA A 300 30.37 -8.44 -14.04
N ILE A 301 29.73 -7.31 -14.39
CA ILE A 301 28.28 -7.24 -14.64
C ILE A 301 28.02 -7.72 -16.07
N THR A 302 27.30 -8.82 -16.21
CA THR A 302 26.97 -9.41 -17.51
C THR A 302 25.61 -8.97 -18.04
N HIS A 303 24.67 -8.67 -17.15
CA HIS A 303 23.30 -8.29 -17.52
C HIS A 303 22.82 -7.07 -16.74
N LEU A 304 21.94 -6.28 -17.34
CA LEU A 304 21.30 -5.14 -16.69
C LEU A 304 19.77 -5.25 -16.83
N ILE A 305 19.06 -4.94 -15.74
CA ILE A 305 17.63 -4.63 -15.76
C ILE A 305 17.49 -3.15 -15.38
N VAL A 306 17.35 -2.30 -16.38
CA VAL A 306 17.44 -0.84 -16.26
C VAL A 306 16.28 -0.13 -16.93
N GLU A 307 16.11 1.13 -16.57
CA GLU A 307 15.14 2.02 -17.19
C GLU A 307 15.55 2.38 -18.64
N PRO A 308 14.58 2.56 -19.55
CA PRO A 308 14.82 3.06 -20.90
C PRO A 308 15.64 4.35 -20.90
N SER A 309 16.77 4.36 -21.61
CA SER A 309 17.63 5.55 -21.75
C SER A 309 18.31 5.53 -23.11
N PRO A 310 18.44 6.69 -23.80
CA PRO A 310 19.19 6.79 -25.05
C PRO A 310 20.62 6.26 -24.93
N VAL A 311 21.23 6.40 -23.74
CA VAL A 311 22.58 5.92 -23.44
C VAL A 311 22.72 4.43 -23.77
N TRP A 312 21.71 3.61 -23.45
CA TRP A 312 21.74 2.17 -23.72
C TRP A 312 21.41 1.79 -25.16
N GLN A 313 20.85 2.70 -25.94
CA GLN A 313 20.57 2.48 -27.37
C GLN A 313 21.79 2.79 -28.23
N GLU A 314 22.60 3.75 -27.81
CA GLU A 314 23.81 4.19 -28.51
C GLU A 314 25.08 3.44 -28.06
N ASP A 315 25.03 2.72 -26.94
CA ASP A 315 26.17 1.95 -26.43
C ASP A 315 26.33 0.62 -27.17
N GLU A 316 27.44 0.47 -27.90
CA GLU A 316 27.79 -0.74 -28.63
C GLU A 316 28.07 -1.94 -27.68
N LYS A 317 28.43 -1.69 -26.42
CA LYS A 317 28.77 -2.75 -25.45
C LYS A 317 27.55 -3.47 -24.86
N TRP A 318 26.34 -2.96 -25.07
CA TRP A 318 25.12 -3.51 -24.49
C TRP A 318 24.08 -3.80 -25.56
N LYS A 319 23.68 -5.06 -25.64
CA LYS A 319 22.62 -5.53 -26.53
C LYS A 319 21.28 -5.53 -25.81
N ILE A 320 20.28 -4.88 -26.39
CA ILE A 320 18.90 -4.95 -25.88
C ILE A 320 18.29 -6.31 -26.22
N VAL A 321 18.05 -7.12 -25.20
CA VAL A 321 17.51 -8.48 -25.33
C VAL A 321 15.99 -8.47 -25.26
N ALA A 322 15.43 -7.71 -24.34
CA ALA A 322 13.99 -7.62 -24.14
C ALA A 322 13.58 -6.24 -23.64
N ARG A 323 12.36 -5.84 -23.99
CA ARG A 323 11.71 -4.62 -23.49
C ARG A 323 10.44 -5.01 -22.77
N LEU A 324 10.26 -4.49 -21.57
CA LEU A 324 9.15 -4.83 -20.70
C LEU A 324 8.23 -3.64 -20.51
N ASP A 325 6.97 -3.87 -20.87
CA ASP A 325 5.91 -2.90 -20.69
C ASP A 325 5.36 -2.96 -19.26
N GLY A 326 5.08 -1.78 -18.71
CA GLY A 326 4.36 -1.60 -17.45
C GLY A 326 3.11 -0.75 -17.66
N PHE A 327 2.20 -0.81 -16.69
CA PHE A 327 1.02 0.04 -16.64
C PHE A 327 1.40 1.54 -16.71
N SER A 328 0.72 2.29 -17.57
CA SER A 328 0.89 3.75 -17.69
C SER A 328 -0.35 4.49 -17.19
N LYS A 329 -1.46 4.37 -17.91
CA LYS A 329 -2.73 5.01 -17.58
C LYS A 329 -3.91 4.21 -18.13
N TRP A 330 -5.10 4.57 -17.66
CA TRP A 330 -6.35 4.17 -18.28
C TRP A 330 -6.70 5.19 -19.35
N GLU A 331 -6.89 4.73 -20.58
CA GLU A 331 -7.42 5.55 -21.67
C GLU A 331 -8.93 5.30 -21.78
N LEU A 332 -9.68 6.40 -21.76
CA LEU A 332 -11.12 6.40 -21.95
C LEU A 332 -11.41 6.82 -23.38
N ASP A 333 -12.13 5.99 -24.14
CA ASP A 333 -12.65 6.40 -25.44
C ASP A 333 -13.81 7.38 -25.24
N ALA A 334 -13.46 8.68 -25.11
CA ALA A 334 -14.43 9.75 -24.92
C ALA A 334 -15.40 9.91 -26.12
N GLY A 335 -15.03 9.37 -27.30
CA GLY A 335 -15.86 9.40 -28.49
C GLY A 335 -17.14 8.56 -28.37
N ILE A 336 -17.19 7.61 -27.42
CA ILE A 336 -18.37 6.79 -27.14
C ILE A 336 -19.51 7.62 -26.52
N LEU A 337 -19.19 8.68 -25.76
CA LEU A 337 -20.21 9.56 -25.17
C LEU A 337 -20.95 10.40 -26.22
N THR A 338 -20.35 10.58 -27.39
CA THR A 338 -20.88 11.36 -28.51
C THR A 338 -21.26 10.51 -29.72
N ALA A 339 -21.05 9.19 -29.66
CA ALA A 339 -21.32 8.27 -30.76
C ALA A 339 -22.83 8.01 -30.94
N GLU A 340 -23.29 7.91 -32.18
CA GLU A 340 -24.65 7.46 -32.48
C GLU A 340 -24.85 6.00 -32.09
N VAL A 341 -26.09 5.63 -31.73
CA VAL A 341 -26.45 4.26 -31.28
C VAL A 341 -26.07 3.19 -32.30
N SER A 342 -26.05 3.53 -33.59
CA SER A 342 -25.60 2.68 -34.70
C SER A 342 -24.10 2.34 -34.66
N GLU A 343 -23.27 3.14 -34.00
CA GLU A 343 -21.82 2.95 -33.92
C GLU A 343 -21.36 2.25 -32.62
N LEU A 344 -22.29 1.97 -31.71
CA LEU A 344 -22.07 1.29 -30.44
C LEU A 344 -22.02 -0.23 -30.66
N THR A 345 -20.91 -0.73 -31.20
CA THR A 345 -20.66 -2.16 -31.29
C THR A 345 -20.27 -2.75 -29.93
N LEU A 346 -20.55 -4.05 -29.75
CA LEU A 346 -20.25 -4.78 -28.51
C LEU A 346 -18.74 -4.85 -28.22
N GLU A 347 -17.90 -4.78 -29.26
CA GLU A 347 -16.44 -4.67 -29.13
C GLU A 347 -16.00 -3.26 -28.72
N ARG A 348 -16.60 -2.20 -29.26
CA ARG A 348 -16.32 -0.82 -28.86
C ARG A 348 -16.70 -0.58 -27.40
N LEU A 349 -17.83 -1.15 -26.97
CA LEU A 349 -18.27 -1.15 -25.57
C LEU A 349 -17.33 -1.91 -24.63
N LYS A 350 -16.69 -3.00 -25.09
CA LYS A 350 -15.67 -3.72 -24.32
C LYS A 350 -14.36 -2.93 -24.19
N ASN A 351 -14.07 -2.08 -25.16
CA ASN A 351 -12.83 -1.28 -25.22
C ASN A 351 -13.00 0.17 -24.75
N VAL A 352 -14.12 0.52 -24.09
CA VAL A 352 -14.38 1.87 -23.54
C VAL A 352 -13.26 2.33 -22.62
N VAL A 353 -12.75 1.39 -21.81
CA VAL A 353 -11.65 1.63 -20.86
C VAL A 353 -10.50 0.73 -21.28
N ARG A 354 -9.45 1.32 -21.86
CA ARG A 354 -8.27 0.61 -22.33
C ARG A 354 -7.10 0.81 -21.38
N LEU A 355 -6.44 -0.28 -21.03
CA LEU A 355 -5.21 -0.24 -20.24
C LEU A 355 -4.05 0.05 -21.20
N GLU A 356 -3.45 1.24 -21.10
CA GLU A 356 -2.24 1.57 -21.85
C GLU A 356 -1.01 1.06 -21.10
N LYS A 357 -0.11 0.44 -21.85
CA LYS A 357 1.20 0.04 -21.35
C LYS A 357 2.29 0.76 -22.13
N VAL A 358 3.36 1.10 -21.41
CA VAL A 358 4.54 1.76 -21.97
C VAL A 358 5.78 0.99 -21.51
N GLU A 359 6.81 0.95 -22.34
CA GLU A 359 8.11 0.37 -21.96
C GLU A 359 8.61 1.04 -20.67
N LYS A 360 8.83 0.24 -19.63
CA LYS A 360 9.32 0.72 -18.32
C LYS A 360 10.71 0.20 -17.99
N LEU A 361 11.07 -0.97 -18.50
CA LEU A 361 12.36 -1.63 -18.21
C LEU A 361 12.88 -2.33 -19.44
N TRP A 362 14.19 -2.36 -19.59
CA TRP A 362 14.89 -3.15 -20.59
C TRP A 362 15.79 -4.19 -19.92
N ILE A 363 15.94 -5.34 -20.57
CA ILE A 363 16.97 -6.32 -20.26
C ILE A 363 18.09 -6.13 -21.27
N LEU A 364 19.28 -5.83 -20.76
CA LEU A 364 20.49 -5.70 -21.55
C LEU A 364 21.42 -6.86 -21.24
N GLU A 365 22.06 -7.38 -22.27
CA GLU A 365 23.15 -8.34 -22.19
C GLU A 365 24.42 -7.67 -22.70
N ARG A 366 25.54 -7.88 -22.00
CA ARG A 366 26.82 -7.34 -22.44
C ARG A 366 27.26 -8.05 -23.72
N ASP A 367 27.62 -7.27 -24.73
CA ASP A 367 28.19 -7.82 -25.94
C ASP A 367 29.62 -8.31 -25.66
N THR A 368 29.81 -9.62 -25.77
CA THR A 368 31.08 -10.28 -25.53
C THR A 368 31.98 -10.31 -26.77
N GLU A 369 31.48 -9.90 -27.94
CA GLU A 369 32.27 -9.81 -29.18
C GLU A 369 33.13 -8.54 -29.25
N LEU A 370 32.85 -7.55 -28.41
CA LEU A 370 33.56 -6.25 -28.32
C LEU A 370 34.55 -6.17 -27.13
N LEU A 371 34.86 -7.30 -26.48
CA LEU A 371 35.77 -7.40 -25.34
C LEU A 371 37.22 -7.69 -25.73
#